data_AF-A0A8X8KJU6-F1
#
_entry.id   AF-A0A8X8KJU6-F1
#
_cell.length_a   1.000
_cell.length_b   1.000
_cell.length_c   1.000
_cell.angle_alpha   90.00
_cell.angle_beta   90.00
_cell.angle_gamma   90.00
#
_symmetry.space_group_name_H-M   'P 1'
#
loop_
_entity.id
_entity.type
_entity.pdbx_description
1 polymer ?
#
loop_
_entity_poly.entity_id
_entity_poly.type
_entity_poly.pdbx_seq_one_letter_code
_entity_poly.pdbx_strand_id
1 'polypeptide(L)'
;DFYLRGLIKCPECGNNMVCRRTYYKTKKSKERTIKRYYICSLFNRSGSSACHSNSINAEVVERVINVHLNRILSQPNVIKQIASSVIEELKQKHSKQTEIKYDIDSLEKQKAKVKTQQERLLELFLDDEMDSEMLKAKQSEMNQQLEVLDQQIKEAKQANQSQDDIPNFDKLKARLILMITRFSVYLRKATPEAKNQLMKMLIDSIEITTDKQVKLVRYKIDESLLPQSIKKDCGNFFMPKFNFVINVTNENRIENLSLLPLF
;
A
#
# COMPACT_ATOMS: atom_id res chain seq x y z
N ASP A 1 -5.46 -16.69 -17.38
CA ASP A 1 -6.05 -15.68 -16.49
C ASP A 1 -5.87 -14.26 -17.02
N PHE A 2 -6.46 -13.25 -16.40
CA PHE A 2 -6.27 -11.85 -16.80
C PHE A 2 -5.74 -11.04 -15.61
N TYR A 3 -4.49 -11.31 -15.24
CA TYR A 3 -3.90 -10.69 -14.05
C TYR A 3 -3.35 -9.28 -14.32
N LEU A 4 -3.35 -8.80 -15.57
CA LEU A 4 -2.98 -7.43 -15.94
C LEU A 4 -4.21 -6.53 -16.19
N ARG A 5 -5.41 -6.99 -15.78
CA ARG A 5 -6.65 -6.21 -15.91
C ARG A 5 -6.51 -4.85 -15.22
N GLY A 6 -6.91 -3.79 -15.94
CA GLY A 6 -6.86 -2.41 -15.46
C GLY A 6 -5.49 -1.73 -15.49
N LEU A 7 -4.43 -2.42 -15.93
CA LEU A 7 -3.08 -1.83 -16.07
C LEU A 7 -2.74 -1.42 -17.49
N ILE A 8 -3.36 -2.06 -18.49
CA ILE A 8 -3.02 -1.84 -19.90
C ILE A 8 -3.83 -0.66 -20.45
N LYS A 9 -3.15 0.26 -21.14
CA LYS A 9 -3.69 1.49 -21.73
C LYS A 9 -3.81 1.37 -23.24
N CYS A 10 -4.91 1.88 -23.78
CA CYS A 10 -5.15 1.94 -25.21
C CYS A 10 -4.19 2.95 -25.87
N PRO A 11 -3.56 2.60 -27.01
CA PRO A 11 -2.59 3.47 -27.69
C PRO A 11 -3.24 4.70 -28.35
N GLU A 12 -4.53 4.62 -28.68
CA GLU A 12 -5.26 5.69 -29.36
C GLU A 12 -5.92 6.64 -28.37
N CYS A 13 -6.77 6.11 -27.49
CA CYS A 13 -7.61 6.95 -26.61
C CYS A 13 -7.11 7.04 -25.16
N GLY A 14 -6.01 6.36 -24.80
CA GLY A 14 -5.44 6.37 -23.44
C GLY A 14 -6.28 5.66 -22.37
N ASN A 15 -7.52 5.24 -22.67
CA ASN A 15 -8.37 4.53 -21.72
C ASN A 15 -7.82 3.15 -21.34
N ASN A 16 -8.23 2.65 -20.16
CA ASN A 16 -7.90 1.29 -19.73
C ASN A 16 -8.47 0.24 -20.70
N MET A 17 -7.79 -0.89 -20.81
CA MET A 17 -8.26 -2.03 -21.60
C MET A 17 -8.98 -3.06 -20.72
N VAL A 18 -9.97 -3.74 -21.31
CA VAL A 18 -10.80 -4.76 -20.68
C VAL A 18 -10.51 -6.15 -21.24
N CYS A 19 -10.88 -7.18 -20.48
CA CYS A 19 -10.58 -8.56 -20.82
C CYS A 19 -11.65 -9.13 -21.77
N ARG A 20 -11.22 -9.79 -22.84
CA ARG A 20 -12.12 -10.48 -23.78
C ARG A 20 -11.63 -11.91 -24.05
N ARG A 21 -12.55 -12.87 -23.93
CA ARG A 21 -12.31 -14.27 -24.32
C ARG A 21 -12.95 -14.53 -25.67
N THR A 22 -12.21 -15.15 -26.57
CA THR A 22 -12.72 -15.60 -27.87
C THR A 22 -12.63 -17.11 -27.94
N TYR A 23 -13.73 -17.75 -28.28
CA TYR A 23 -13.84 -19.21 -28.40
C TYR A 23 -13.78 -19.59 -29.87
N TYR A 24 -12.90 -20.52 -30.23
CA TYR A 24 -12.82 -21.08 -31.58
C TYR A 24 -12.87 -22.60 -31.55
N LYS A 25 -13.41 -23.18 -32.62
CA LYS A 25 -13.41 -24.62 -32.85
C LYS A 25 -12.30 -24.94 -33.85
N THR A 26 -11.38 -25.81 -33.48
CA THR A 26 -10.39 -26.35 -34.42
C THR A 26 -11.09 -27.27 -35.43
N LYS A 27 -10.87 -27.03 -36.73
CA LYS A 27 -11.49 -27.82 -37.82
C LYS A 27 -11.21 -29.34 -37.71
N LYS A 28 -10.10 -29.73 -37.06
CA LYS A 28 -9.66 -31.13 -36.94
C LYS A 28 -10.19 -31.89 -35.71
N SER A 29 -10.27 -31.27 -34.53
CA SER A 29 -10.57 -32.00 -33.28
C SER A 29 -11.96 -31.69 -32.68
N LYS A 30 -12.72 -30.73 -33.23
CA LYS A 30 -13.94 -30.17 -32.62
C LYS A 30 -13.73 -29.61 -31.19
N GLU A 31 -12.50 -29.55 -30.70
CA GLU A 31 -12.17 -28.99 -29.40
C GLU A 31 -12.37 -27.49 -29.38
N ARG A 32 -12.92 -27.00 -28.27
CA ARG A 32 -13.14 -25.57 -28.03
C ARG A 32 -11.88 -24.98 -27.42
N THR A 33 -11.10 -24.29 -28.23
CA THR A 33 -9.94 -23.55 -27.74
C THR A 33 -10.32 -22.12 -27.36
N ILE A 34 -9.70 -21.60 -26.31
CA ILE A 34 -9.98 -20.26 -25.75
C ILE A 34 -8.76 -19.37 -25.98
N LYS A 35 -8.93 -18.25 -26.69
CA LYS A 35 -7.93 -17.19 -26.78
C LYS A 35 -8.31 -16.00 -25.90
N ARG A 36 -7.30 -15.36 -25.32
CA ARG A 36 -7.42 -14.27 -24.36
C ARG A 36 -6.87 -12.97 -24.95
N TYR A 37 -7.66 -11.92 -24.91
CA TYR A 37 -7.28 -10.61 -25.44
C TYR A 37 -7.58 -9.51 -24.42
N TYR A 38 -6.76 -8.46 -24.44
CA TYR A 38 -7.15 -7.17 -23.90
C TYR A 38 -7.65 -6.30 -25.05
N ILE A 39 -8.77 -5.61 -24.87
CA ILE A 39 -9.37 -4.70 -25.87
C ILE A 39 -9.66 -3.33 -25.25
N CYS A 40 -9.70 -2.28 -26.07
CA CYS A 40 -10.03 -0.94 -25.61
C CYS A 40 -11.41 -0.90 -24.93
N SER A 41 -11.50 -0.33 -23.73
CA SER A 41 -12.77 -0.19 -22.99
C SER A 41 -13.76 0.74 -23.70
N LEU A 42 -13.27 1.81 -24.32
CA LEU A 42 -14.11 2.77 -25.04
C LEU A 42 -14.75 2.12 -26.28
N PHE A 43 -13.97 1.40 -27.07
CA PHE A 43 -14.49 0.58 -28.16
C PHE A 43 -15.50 -0.47 -27.65
N ASN A 44 -15.20 -1.13 -26.54
CA ASN A 44 -16.09 -2.17 -26.01
C ASN A 44 -17.46 -1.64 -25.57
N ARG A 45 -17.51 -0.38 -25.08
CA ARG A 45 -18.77 0.25 -24.63
C ARG A 45 -19.50 1.00 -25.73
N SER A 46 -18.75 1.68 -26.60
CA SER A 46 -19.28 2.69 -27.53
C SER A 46 -19.04 2.35 -29.01
N GLY A 47 -18.40 1.21 -29.31
CA GLY A 47 -18.18 0.74 -30.67
C GLY A 47 -17.10 1.49 -31.44
N SER A 48 -16.99 1.19 -32.73
CA SER A 48 -15.96 1.71 -33.64
C SER A 48 -16.03 3.21 -33.88
N SER A 49 -17.16 3.86 -33.58
CA SER A 49 -17.31 5.32 -33.72
C SER A 49 -16.49 6.09 -32.67
N ALA A 50 -16.16 5.46 -31.54
CA ALA A 50 -15.46 6.11 -30.43
C ALA A 50 -13.96 5.74 -30.35
N CYS A 51 -13.59 4.51 -30.73
CA CYS A 51 -12.19 4.05 -30.77
C CYS A 51 -12.09 2.72 -31.53
N HIS A 52 -10.89 2.27 -31.88
CA HIS A 52 -10.70 0.91 -32.40
C HIS A 52 -10.51 -0.13 -31.30
N SER A 53 -10.70 -1.41 -31.65
CA SER A 53 -10.58 -2.52 -30.70
C SER A 53 -9.22 -2.60 -30.01
N ASN A 54 -8.14 -2.21 -30.71
CA ASN A 54 -6.76 -2.27 -30.24
C ASN A 54 -6.41 -3.60 -29.55
N SER A 55 -6.93 -4.70 -30.09
CA SER A 55 -6.84 -6.00 -29.43
C SER A 55 -5.41 -6.52 -29.37
N ILE A 56 -4.93 -6.84 -28.17
CA ILE A 56 -3.62 -7.47 -27.94
C ILE A 56 -3.81 -8.82 -27.24
N ASN A 57 -3.06 -9.84 -27.68
CA ASN A 57 -3.11 -11.16 -27.02
C ASN A 57 -2.54 -11.03 -25.60
N ALA A 58 -3.29 -11.51 -24.61
CA ALA A 58 -2.87 -11.46 -23.22
C ALA A 58 -1.50 -12.11 -23.01
N GLU A 59 -1.21 -13.21 -23.72
CA GLU A 59 0.06 -13.94 -23.60
C GLU A 59 1.27 -13.12 -24.03
N VAL A 60 1.11 -12.20 -24.99
CA VAL A 60 2.19 -11.32 -25.46
C VAL A 60 2.59 -10.37 -24.33
N VAL A 61 1.61 -9.70 -23.72
CA VAL A 61 1.85 -8.77 -22.63
C VAL A 61 2.38 -9.49 -21.38
N GLU A 62 1.76 -10.62 -21.03
CA GLU A 62 2.14 -11.45 -19.88
C GLU A 62 3.60 -11.94 -20.00
N ARG A 63 4.03 -12.32 -21.21
CA ARG A 63 5.42 -12.75 -21.46
C ARG A 63 6.42 -11.61 -21.22
N VAL A 64 6.14 -10.41 -21.74
CA VAL A 64 7.01 -9.24 -21.54
C VAL A 64 7.15 -8.92 -20.05
N ILE A 65 6.04 -8.86 -19.31
CA ILE A 65 6.06 -8.60 -17.86
C ILE A 65 6.84 -9.68 -17.10
N ASN A 66 6.65 -10.96 -17.44
CA ASN A 66 7.40 -12.04 -16.80
C ASN A 66 8.91 -11.93 -17.04
N VAL A 67 9.34 -11.53 -18.24
CA VAL A 67 10.76 -11.30 -18.54
C VAL A 67 11.31 -10.13 -17.72
N HIS A 68 10.59 -9.01 -17.63
CA HIS A 68 11.03 -7.87 -16.83
C HIS A 68 11.15 -8.24 -15.35
N LEU A 69 10.13 -8.87 -14.78
CA LEU A 69 10.14 -9.29 -13.37
C LEU A 69 11.29 -10.26 -13.08
N ASN A 70 11.52 -11.25 -13.93
CA ASN A 70 12.64 -12.17 -13.77
C ASN A 70 13.98 -11.43 -13.81
N ARG A 71 14.15 -10.44 -14.70
CA ARG A 71 15.38 -9.63 -14.75
C ARG A 71 15.58 -8.79 -13.49
N ILE A 72 14.54 -8.10 -13.02
CA ILE A 72 14.58 -7.30 -11.77
C ILE A 72 14.95 -8.20 -10.58
N LEU A 73 14.30 -9.36 -10.48
CA LEU A 73 14.49 -10.29 -9.35
C LEU A 73 15.73 -11.16 -9.48
N SER A 74 16.37 -11.24 -10.66
CA SER A 74 17.61 -12.01 -10.83
C SER A 74 18.83 -11.31 -10.25
N GLN A 75 18.71 -10.04 -9.83
CA GLN A 75 19.83 -9.24 -9.35
C GLN A 75 19.89 -9.23 -7.81
N PRO A 76 20.92 -9.84 -7.18
CA PRO A 76 21.04 -9.89 -5.73
C PRO A 76 21.08 -8.51 -5.06
N ASN A 77 21.67 -7.52 -5.74
CA ASN A 77 21.76 -6.15 -5.23
C ASN A 77 20.39 -5.48 -5.15
N VAL A 78 19.53 -5.68 -6.16
CA VAL A 78 18.15 -5.16 -6.17
C VAL A 78 17.33 -5.78 -5.05
N ILE A 79 17.44 -7.11 -4.84
CA ILE A 79 16.75 -7.79 -3.73
C ILE A 79 17.19 -7.22 -2.37
N LYS A 80 18.50 -7.05 -2.16
CA LYS A 80 19.05 -6.52 -0.91
C LYS A 80 18.63 -5.08 -0.67
N GLN A 81 18.59 -4.25 -1.71
CA GLN A 81 18.15 -2.86 -1.60
C GLN A 81 16.65 -2.79 -1.29
N ILE A 82 15.80 -3.51 -2.01
CA ILE A 82 14.35 -3.58 -1.72
C ILE A 82 14.12 -4.03 -0.28
N ALA A 83 14.78 -5.10 0.16
CA ALA A 83 14.63 -5.59 1.52
C ALA A 83 15.13 -4.59 2.56
N SER A 84 16.18 -3.82 2.27
CA SER A 84 16.68 -2.79 3.17
C SER A 84 15.73 -1.60 3.26
N SER A 85 15.24 -1.10 2.12
CA SER A 85 14.31 0.04 2.08
C SER A 85 13.00 -0.26 2.82
N VAL A 86 12.43 -1.46 2.63
CA VAL A 86 11.22 -1.88 3.35
C VAL A 86 11.47 -1.94 4.86
N ILE A 87 12.61 -2.46 5.28
CA ILE A 87 12.96 -2.55 6.71
C ILE A 87 13.21 -1.16 7.31
N GLU A 88 13.86 -0.25 6.59
CA GLU A 88 14.07 1.12 7.06
C GLU A 88 12.76 1.90 7.18
N GLU A 89 11.83 1.76 6.23
CA GLU A 89 10.49 2.37 6.33
C GLU A 89 9.71 1.82 7.54
N LEU A 90 9.81 0.51 7.80
CA LEU A 90 9.20 -0.11 8.98
C LEU A 90 9.84 0.40 10.28
N LYS A 91 11.16 0.51 10.35
CA LYS A 91 11.85 1.10 11.51
C LYS A 91 11.39 2.53 11.76
N GLN A 92 11.31 3.37 10.73
CA GLN A 92 10.85 4.75 10.87
C GLN A 92 9.41 4.84 11.40
N LYS A 93 8.51 3.96 10.95
CA LYS A 93 7.14 3.89 11.47
C LYS A 93 7.13 3.48 12.95
N HIS A 94 7.93 2.49 13.33
CA HIS A 94 8.07 2.06 14.73
C HIS A 94 8.69 3.15 15.63
N SER A 95 9.68 3.91 15.15
CA SER A 95 10.27 5.01 15.91
C SER A 95 9.26 6.12 16.19
N LYS A 96 8.49 6.55 15.19
CA LYS A 96 7.40 7.53 15.38
C LYS A 96 6.35 7.06 16.38
N GLN A 97 6.04 5.77 16.38
CA GLN A 97 5.10 5.20 17.33
C GLN A 97 5.63 5.24 18.78
N THR A 98 6.94 5.07 18.95
CA THR A 98 7.58 5.21 20.26
C THR A 98 7.52 6.66 20.76
N GLU A 99 7.73 7.65 19.88
CA GLU A 99 7.56 9.08 20.20
C GLU A 99 6.12 9.41 20.64
N ILE A 100 5.11 8.87 19.96
CA ILE A 100 3.70 9.05 20.33
C ILE A 100 3.39 8.45 21.72
N LYS A 101 4.03 7.32 22.07
CA LYS A 101 3.90 6.73 23.42
C LYS A 101 4.46 7.66 24.51
N TYR A 102 5.61 8.28 24.28
CA TYR A 102 6.17 9.29 25.19
C TYR A 102 5.25 10.53 25.33
N ASP A 103 4.52 10.89 24.29
CA ASP A 103 3.55 11.99 24.32
C ASP A 103 2.33 11.67 25.21
N ILE A 104 1.83 10.43 25.19
CA ILE A 104 0.75 9.99 26.09
C ILE A 104 1.16 10.11 27.56
N ASP A 105 2.37 9.67 27.91
CA ASP A 105 2.88 9.78 29.28
C ASP A 105 2.98 11.25 29.74
N SER A 106 3.30 12.17 28.82
CA SER A 106 3.31 13.62 29.08
C SER A 106 1.91 14.15 29.34
N LEU A 107 0.93 13.78 28.51
CA LEU A 107 -0.47 14.17 28.68
C LEU A 107 -1.07 13.63 29.99
N GLU A 108 -0.74 12.39 30.38
CA GLU A 108 -1.17 11.83 31.67
C GLU A 108 -0.57 12.58 32.86
N LYS A 109 0.70 13.02 32.77
CA LYS A 109 1.31 13.88 33.80
C LYS A 109 0.64 15.25 33.91
N GLN A 110 0.29 15.87 32.78
CA GLN A 110 -0.44 17.13 32.77
C GLN A 110 -1.83 16.97 33.42
N LYS A 111 -2.54 15.89 33.09
CA LYS A 111 -3.83 15.56 33.72
C LYS A 111 -3.69 15.37 35.23
N ALA A 112 -2.67 14.66 35.69
CA ALA A 112 -2.40 14.49 37.12
C ALA A 112 -2.16 15.83 37.81
N LYS A 113 -1.39 16.73 37.19
CA LYS A 113 -1.12 18.07 37.73
C LYS A 113 -2.41 18.89 37.90
N VAL A 114 -3.32 18.87 36.93
CA VAL A 114 -4.61 19.59 37.03
C VAL A 114 -5.49 19.00 38.14
N LYS A 115 -5.50 17.67 38.32
CA LYS A 115 -6.21 17.04 39.45
C LYS A 115 -5.67 17.45 40.81
N THR A 116 -4.35 17.47 40.98
CA THR A 116 -3.72 17.96 42.23
C THR A 116 -4.04 19.44 42.48
N GLN A 117 -4.17 20.24 41.42
CA GLN A 117 -4.63 21.63 41.56
C GLN A 117 -6.09 21.73 41.99
N GLN A 118 -6.98 20.83 41.55
CA GLN A 118 -8.36 20.77 42.04
C GLN A 118 -8.43 20.36 43.51
N GLU A 119 -7.63 19.39 43.94
CA GLU A 119 -7.54 18.98 45.35
C GLU A 119 -7.10 20.15 46.22
N ARG A 120 -6.03 20.85 45.84
CA ARG A 120 -5.55 22.05 46.53
C ARG A 120 -6.55 23.20 46.54
N LEU A 121 -7.34 23.35 45.47
CA LEU A 121 -8.39 24.36 45.38
C LEU A 121 -9.53 24.10 46.38
N LEU A 122 -9.86 22.82 46.60
CA LEU A 122 -10.84 22.41 47.61
C LEU A 122 -10.32 22.63 49.03
N GLU A 123 -9.03 22.36 49.30
CA GLU A 123 -8.39 22.67 50.58
C GLU A 123 -8.48 24.17 50.91
N LEU A 124 -8.11 25.04 49.97
CA LEU A 124 -8.18 26.51 50.16
C LEU A 124 -9.60 27.04 50.40
N PHE A 125 -10.63 26.35 49.87
CA PHE A 125 -12.02 26.68 50.16
C PHE A 125 -12.43 26.24 51.58
N LEU A 126 -11.98 25.07 52.02
CA LEU A 126 -12.27 24.56 53.36
C LEU A 126 -11.59 25.38 54.46
N ASP A 127 -10.46 26.01 54.15
CA ASP A 127 -9.72 26.92 55.04
C ASP A 127 -10.29 28.36 55.05
N ASP A 128 -11.47 28.59 54.44
CA ASP A 128 -12.15 29.90 54.31
C ASP A 128 -11.32 30.98 53.57
N GLU A 129 -10.27 30.59 52.84
CA GLU A 129 -9.41 31.50 52.08
C GLU A 129 -9.98 31.86 50.69
N MET A 130 -11.14 31.31 50.32
CA MET A 130 -11.73 31.51 48.99
C MET A 130 -13.26 31.48 49.02
N ASP A 131 -13.90 32.38 48.27
CA ASP A 131 -15.36 32.42 48.14
C ASP A 131 -15.92 31.36 47.16
N SER A 132 -17.21 31.07 47.29
CA SER A 132 -17.87 30.01 46.51
C SER A 132 -17.99 30.33 45.01
N GLU A 133 -17.99 31.60 44.62
CA GLU A 133 -18.10 32.00 43.21
C GLU A 133 -16.76 31.81 42.51
N MET A 134 -15.66 32.19 43.17
CA MET A 134 -14.30 32.01 42.70
C MET A 134 -13.92 30.52 42.60
N LEU A 135 -14.36 29.70 43.57
CA LEU A 135 -14.23 28.24 43.52
C LEU A 135 -14.91 27.66 42.27
N LYS A 136 -16.18 28.01 42.04
CA LYS A 136 -16.96 27.51 40.89
C LYS A 136 -16.32 27.89 39.56
N ALA A 137 -15.83 29.13 39.43
CA ALA A 137 -15.15 29.59 38.22
C ALA A 137 -13.87 28.79 37.94
N LYS A 138 -12.97 28.65 38.92
CA LYS A 138 -11.73 27.90 38.77
C LYS A 138 -11.95 26.41 38.56
N GLN A 139 -12.95 25.83 39.22
CA GLN A 139 -13.28 24.43 39.07
C GLN A 139 -13.88 24.13 37.68
N SER A 140 -14.68 25.05 37.14
CA SER A 140 -15.17 24.97 35.76
C SER A 140 -14.03 25.01 34.74
N GLU A 141 -13.06 25.91 34.92
CA GLU A 141 -11.89 26.01 34.03
C GLU A 141 -11.03 24.74 34.05
N MET A 142 -10.74 24.21 35.24
CA MET A 142 -9.98 22.96 35.39
C MET A 142 -10.73 21.75 34.83
N ASN A 143 -12.06 21.70 34.95
CA ASN A 143 -12.86 20.64 34.35
C ASN A 143 -12.80 20.67 32.82
N GLN A 144 -12.86 21.85 32.21
CA GLN A 144 -12.68 22.00 30.75
C GLN A 144 -11.28 21.55 30.31
N GLN A 145 -10.23 21.91 31.06
CA GLN A 145 -8.87 21.45 30.77
C GLN A 145 -8.74 19.93 30.88
N LEU A 146 -9.37 19.31 31.87
CA LEU A 146 -9.40 17.85 32.04
C LEU A 146 -10.13 17.16 30.89
N GLU A 147 -11.26 17.69 30.43
CA GLU A 147 -12.01 17.15 29.27
C GLU A 147 -11.17 17.18 27.99
N VAL A 148 -10.45 18.28 27.73
CA VAL A 148 -9.55 18.40 26.58
C VAL A 148 -8.41 17.38 26.67
N LEU A 149 -7.77 17.26 27.83
CA LEU A 149 -6.69 16.30 28.05
C LEU A 149 -7.18 14.84 27.94
N ASP A 150 -8.38 14.53 28.44
CA ASP A 150 -8.95 13.19 28.33
C ASP A 150 -9.27 12.80 26.88
N GLN A 151 -9.79 13.76 26.09
CA GLN A 151 -10.03 13.54 24.68
C GLN A 151 -8.72 13.28 23.92
N GLN A 152 -7.67 14.06 24.18
CA GLN A 152 -6.34 13.88 23.57
C GLN A 152 -5.71 12.52 23.95
N ILE A 153 -5.78 12.12 25.23
CA ILE A 153 -5.28 10.82 25.69
C ILE A 153 -6.04 9.68 25.03
N LYS A 154 -7.36 9.79 24.90
CA LYS A 154 -8.20 8.76 24.27
C LYS A 154 -7.86 8.58 22.80
N GLU A 155 -7.71 9.67 22.05
CA GLU A 155 -7.31 9.66 20.64
C GLU A 155 -5.92 9.03 20.45
N ALA A 156 -4.96 9.42 21.29
CA ALA A 156 -3.60 8.88 21.22
C ALA A 156 -3.52 7.39 21.62
N LYS A 157 -4.30 6.95 22.64
CA LYS A 157 -4.36 5.53 23.05
C LYS A 157 -5.00 4.64 21.98
N GLN A 158 -6.04 5.12 21.30
CA GLN A 158 -6.65 4.40 20.18
C GLN A 158 -5.67 4.20 19.02
N ALA A 159 -4.81 5.19 18.75
CA ALA A 159 -3.75 5.06 17.75
C ALA A 159 -2.65 4.06 18.16
N ASN A 160 -2.44 3.80 19.46
CA ASN A 160 -1.35 2.96 19.97
C ASN A 160 -1.72 1.49 20.21
N GLN A 161 -2.96 1.16 20.56
CA GLN A 161 -3.39 -0.23 20.87
C GLN A 161 -3.28 -1.22 19.68
N SER A 162 -2.94 -0.76 18.49
CA SER A 162 -2.86 -1.60 17.28
C SER A 162 -1.52 -2.34 17.09
N GLN A 163 -0.52 -2.16 17.98
CA GLN A 163 0.88 -2.28 17.53
C GLN A 163 1.95 -2.68 18.58
N ASP A 164 1.65 -3.56 19.53
CA ASP A 164 2.54 -3.85 20.68
C ASP A 164 3.72 -4.84 20.45
N ASP A 165 3.96 -5.38 19.25
CA ASP A 165 5.10 -6.28 19.02
C ASP A 165 6.29 -5.57 18.36
N ILE A 166 7.40 -5.43 19.09
CA ILE A 166 8.69 -4.95 18.55
C ILE A 166 9.24 -6.01 17.59
N PRO A 167 9.30 -5.76 16.26
CA PRO A 167 9.72 -6.79 15.32
C PRO A 167 11.24 -6.93 15.33
N ASN A 168 11.74 -8.18 15.31
CA ASN A 168 13.14 -8.43 15.00
C ASN A 168 13.40 -8.16 13.51
N PHE A 169 13.84 -6.94 13.19
CA PHE A 169 14.03 -6.45 11.83
C PHE A 169 15.07 -7.25 11.04
N ASP A 170 16.11 -7.80 11.66
CA ASP A 170 17.15 -8.58 10.96
C ASP A 170 16.62 -9.94 10.51
N LYS A 171 15.86 -10.62 11.38
CA LYS A 171 15.16 -11.86 11.05
C LYS A 171 14.11 -11.62 9.96
N LEU A 172 13.41 -10.49 10.02
CA LEU A 172 12.42 -10.09 9.01
C LEU A 172 13.10 -9.80 7.66
N LYS A 173 14.25 -9.12 7.66
CA LYS A 173 15.04 -8.83 6.46
C LYS A 173 15.51 -10.10 5.75
N ALA A 174 16.09 -11.05 6.50
CA ALA A 174 16.55 -12.32 5.95
C ALA A 174 15.40 -13.12 5.31
N ARG A 175 14.24 -13.14 5.99
CA ARG A 175 13.04 -13.81 5.50
C ARG A 175 12.45 -13.12 4.26
N LEU A 176 12.46 -11.79 4.22
CA LEU A 176 12.00 -11.01 3.07
C LEU A 176 12.87 -11.30 1.83
N ILE A 177 14.19 -11.36 1.99
CA ILE A 177 15.13 -11.74 0.92
C ILE A 177 14.80 -13.15 0.39
N LEU A 178 14.55 -14.11 1.28
CA LEU A 178 14.21 -15.48 0.89
C LEU A 178 12.88 -15.55 0.12
N MET A 179 11.88 -14.77 0.55
CA MET A 179 10.58 -14.67 -0.14
C MET A 179 10.72 -14.06 -1.53
N ILE A 180 11.47 -12.96 -1.66
CA ILE A 180 11.71 -12.30 -2.95
C ILE A 180 12.46 -13.24 -3.90
N THR A 181 13.43 -14.01 -3.41
CA THR A 181 14.18 -14.99 -4.22
C THR A 181 13.26 -16.10 -4.76
N ARG A 182 12.27 -16.53 -3.96
CA ARG A 182 11.28 -17.56 -4.37
C ARG A 182 10.03 -16.99 -5.04
N PHE A 183 9.99 -15.69 -5.31
CA PHE A 183 8.82 -14.98 -5.82
C PHE A 183 8.26 -15.59 -7.10
N SER A 184 9.10 -16.09 -8.01
CA SER A 184 8.67 -16.70 -9.27
C SER A 184 7.86 -18.00 -9.07
N VAL A 185 8.05 -18.70 -7.96
CA VAL A 185 7.29 -19.90 -7.59
C VAL A 185 5.95 -19.50 -6.96
N TYR A 186 5.98 -18.51 -6.06
CA TYR A 186 4.77 -17.99 -5.41
C TYR A 186 3.83 -17.33 -6.43
N LEU A 187 4.36 -16.54 -7.36
CA LEU A 187 3.58 -15.91 -8.41
C LEU A 187 2.91 -16.92 -9.35
N ARG A 188 3.50 -18.11 -9.55
CA ARG A 188 2.87 -19.17 -10.35
C ARG A 188 1.66 -19.78 -9.63
N LYS A 189 1.78 -20.05 -8.33
CA LYS A 189 0.74 -20.67 -7.50
C LYS A 189 -0.35 -19.71 -7.02
N ALA A 190 -0.10 -18.40 -7.06
CA ALA A 190 -1.06 -17.39 -6.62
C ALA A 190 -2.35 -17.40 -7.46
N THR A 191 -3.47 -17.00 -6.84
CA THR A 191 -4.74 -16.80 -7.55
C THR A 191 -4.65 -15.63 -8.54
N PRO A 192 -5.48 -15.59 -9.59
CA PRO A 192 -5.51 -14.47 -10.54
C PRO A 192 -5.69 -13.10 -9.88
N GLU A 193 -6.53 -13.04 -8.84
CA GLU A 193 -6.83 -11.85 -8.05
C GLU A 193 -5.58 -11.36 -7.30
N ALA A 194 -4.90 -12.28 -6.59
CA ALA A 194 -3.66 -11.96 -5.88
C ALA A 194 -2.55 -11.51 -6.85
N LYS A 195 -2.42 -12.17 -8.00
CA LYS A 195 -1.50 -11.72 -9.06
C LYS A 195 -1.85 -10.32 -9.55
N ASN A 196 -3.14 -10.01 -9.73
CA ASN A 196 -3.55 -8.68 -10.17
C ASN A 196 -3.28 -7.59 -9.14
N GLN A 197 -3.57 -7.83 -7.86
CA GLN A 197 -3.26 -6.88 -6.79
C GLN A 197 -1.75 -6.61 -6.73
N LEU A 198 -0.95 -7.67 -6.75
CA LEU A 198 0.50 -7.56 -6.76
C LEU A 198 1.02 -6.78 -7.97
N MET A 199 0.50 -7.05 -9.18
CA MET A 199 0.91 -6.29 -10.37
C MET A 199 0.52 -4.81 -10.27
N LYS A 200 -0.62 -4.46 -9.66
CA LYS A 200 -1.03 -3.06 -9.45
C LYS A 200 -0.17 -2.30 -8.43
N MET A 201 0.53 -3.03 -7.56
CA MET A 201 1.52 -2.45 -6.66
C MET A 201 2.84 -2.18 -7.37
N LEU A 202 3.25 -3.07 -8.28
CA LEU A 202 4.55 -2.98 -8.96
C LEU A 202 4.50 -2.12 -10.23
N ILE A 203 3.37 -2.12 -10.93
CA ILE A 203 3.19 -1.51 -12.25
C ILE A 203 2.16 -0.41 -12.14
N ASP A 204 2.48 0.76 -12.69
CA ASP A 204 1.58 1.89 -12.84
C ASP A 204 0.67 1.72 -14.05
N SER A 205 1.28 1.52 -15.21
CA SER A 205 0.56 1.21 -16.43
C SER A 205 1.41 0.51 -17.47
N ILE A 206 0.76 -0.10 -18.45
CA ILE A 206 1.38 -0.76 -19.59
C ILE A 206 0.82 -0.12 -20.85
N GLU A 207 1.68 0.50 -21.64
CA GLU A 207 1.31 1.07 -22.93
C GLU A 207 1.66 0.08 -24.04
N ILE A 208 0.76 -0.05 -25.01
CA ILE A 208 0.94 -0.88 -26.19
C ILE A 208 1.09 0.01 -27.43
N THR A 209 1.51 -0.57 -28.55
CA THR A 209 1.48 0.07 -29.87
C THR A 209 0.26 -0.36 -30.66
N THR A 210 -0.07 0.39 -31.71
CA THR A 210 -1.08 0.01 -32.72
C THR A 210 -0.75 -1.31 -33.41
N ASP A 211 0.54 -1.67 -33.48
CA ASP A 211 1.04 -2.96 -34.02
C ASP A 211 0.89 -4.13 -33.04
N LYS A 212 0.13 -3.95 -31.96
CA LYS A 212 -0.19 -4.98 -30.95
C LYS A 212 1.04 -5.50 -30.21
N GLN A 213 2.04 -4.64 -30.01
CA GLN A 213 3.22 -4.91 -29.19
C GLN A 213 3.19 -4.10 -27.90
N VAL A 214 3.97 -4.50 -26.90
CA VAL A 214 4.17 -3.69 -25.69
C VAL A 214 5.16 -2.58 -26.03
N LYS A 215 4.74 -1.32 -25.82
CA LYS A 215 5.56 -0.14 -26.06
C LYS A 215 6.41 0.21 -24.84
N LEU A 216 5.76 0.32 -23.69
CA LEU A 216 6.35 0.85 -22.47
C LEU A 216 5.66 0.25 -21.25
N VAL A 217 6.46 -0.13 -20.25
CA VAL A 217 5.96 -0.54 -18.94
C VAL A 217 6.40 0.48 -17.91
N ARG A 218 5.41 1.08 -17.24
CA ARG A 218 5.55 2.09 -16.21
C ARG A 218 5.61 1.38 -14.85
N TYR A 219 6.75 1.37 -14.15
CA TYR A 219 6.87 0.74 -12.83
C TYR A 219 6.71 1.75 -11.70
N LYS A 220 6.16 1.29 -10.57
CA LYS A 220 6.01 2.06 -9.32
C LYS A 220 7.22 1.92 -8.39
N ILE A 221 8.36 1.49 -8.93
CA ILE A 221 9.59 1.20 -8.19
C ILE A 221 10.61 2.29 -8.56
N ASP A 222 11.41 2.71 -7.58
CA ASP A 222 12.51 3.66 -7.80
C ASP A 222 13.45 3.17 -8.92
N GLU A 223 13.77 4.08 -9.84
CA GLU A 223 14.67 3.85 -10.96
C GLU A 223 16.07 3.42 -10.50
N SER A 224 16.50 3.84 -9.30
CA SER A 224 17.77 3.41 -8.70
C SER A 224 17.84 1.88 -8.49
N LEU A 225 16.68 1.24 -8.35
CA LEU A 225 16.51 -0.20 -8.13
C LEU A 225 16.26 -0.97 -9.44
N LEU A 226 16.10 -0.29 -10.56
CA LEU A 226 15.86 -0.93 -11.86
C LEU A 226 17.19 -1.26 -12.56
N PRO A 227 17.34 -2.47 -13.11
CA PRO A 227 18.46 -2.84 -13.96
C PRO A 227 18.69 -1.82 -15.08
N GLN A 228 19.94 -1.45 -15.36
CA GLN A 228 20.28 -0.60 -16.52
C GLN A 228 19.76 -1.17 -17.85
N SER A 229 19.60 -2.50 -17.94
CA SER A 229 19.02 -3.20 -19.08
C SER A 229 17.51 -2.97 -19.28
N ILE A 230 16.80 -2.50 -18.24
CA ILE A 230 15.37 -2.13 -18.30
C ILE A 230 15.21 -0.62 -18.46
N LYS A 231 16.16 0.19 -17.95
CA LYS A 231 16.14 1.66 -18.11
C LYS A 231 16.14 2.12 -19.56
N LYS A 232 16.78 1.37 -20.46
CA LYS A 232 16.77 1.65 -21.91
C LYS A 232 15.39 1.40 -22.57
N ASP A 233 14.53 0.62 -21.92
CA ASP A 233 13.19 0.27 -22.39
C ASP A 233 12.08 1.12 -21.72
N CYS A 234 12.44 2.04 -20.79
CA CYS A 234 11.51 2.80 -19.95
C CYS A 234 11.78 4.33 -20.04
N GLY A 235 10.93 5.09 -20.77
CA GLY A 235 11.00 6.56 -20.85
C GLY A 235 10.45 7.30 -19.61
N ASN A 236 10.87 8.56 -19.42
CA ASN A 236 10.73 9.44 -18.23
C ASN A 236 9.45 9.30 -17.38
N PHE A 237 9.63 9.36 -16.04
CA PHE A 237 8.58 9.19 -15.03
C PHE A 237 8.43 10.32 -14.02
N PHE A 238 7.15 10.58 -13.72
CA PHE A 238 6.62 11.43 -12.66
C PHE A 238 6.10 10.55 -11.50
N MET A 239 6.19 11.04 -10.26
CA MET A 239 6.14 10.22 -9.04
C MET A 239 4.87 10.47 -8.20
N PRO A 240 4.18 9.43 -7.70
CA PRO A 240 3.39 9.52 -6.47
C PRO A 240 4.07 8.77 -5.32
N LYS A 241 4.00 9.33 -4.11
CA LYS A 241 4.51 8.71 -2.87
C LYS A 241 3.63 7.51 -2.47
N PHE A 242 4.22 6.38 -2.11
CA PHE A 242 3.50 5.22 -1.59
C PHE A 242 3.53 5.21 -0.05
N ASN A 243 2.39 4.85 0.57
CA ASN A 243 2.29 4.46 1.98
C ASN A 243 1.89 2.99 2.04
N PHE A 244 2.71 2.13 2.65
CA PHE A 244 2.35 0.74 2.92
C PHE A 244 1.73 0.59 4.32
N VAL A 245 0.60 -0.10 4.43
CA VAL A 245 0.07 -0.64 5.70
C VAL A 245 0.33 -2.14 5.68
N ILE A 246 1.19 -2.61 6.59
CA ILE A 246 1.51 -4.03 6.75
C ILE A 246 0.79 -4.52 8.01
N ASN A 247 -0.20 -5.39 7.83
CA ASN A 247 -0.84 -6.08 8.95
C ASN A 247 0.02 -7.29 9.34
N VAL A 248 0.78 -7.14 10.41
CA VAL A 248 1.55 -8.22 11.04
C VAL A 248 0.64 -8.84 12.10
N THR A 249 0.24 -10.10 11.94
CA THR A 249 -0.45 -10.86 12.99
C THR A 249 0.56 -11.61 13.86
N ASN A 250 0.18 -11.85 15.13
CA ASN A 250 0.98 -12.35 16.27
C ASN A 250 1.80 -13.65 16.08
N GLU A 251 1.81 -14.27 14.89
CA GLU A 251 2.55 -15.50 14.62
C GLU A 251 3.79 -15.32 13.73
N ASN A 252 4.28 -14.09 13.53
CA ASN A 252 5.31 -13.81 12.51
C ASN A 252 4.90 -14.36 11.13
N ARG A 253 3.61 -14.48 10.82
CA ARG A 253 3.10 -14.94 9.53
C ARG A 253 2.55 -13.72 8.80
N ILE A 254 3.14 -13.38 7.65
CA ILE A 254 2.57 -12.36 6.75
C ILE A 254 1.40 -13.05 6.07
N GLU A 255 0.24 -13.06 6.72
CA GLU A 255 -0.92 -13.80 6.20
C GLU A 255 -1.92 -12.94 5.44
N ASN A 256 -1.93 -11.60 5.53
CA ASN A 256 -2.83 -10.79 4.71
C ASN A 256 -2.29 -9.39 4.40
N LEU A 257 -2.12 -9.08 3.11
CA LEU A 257 -2.13 -7.70 2.62
C LEU A 257 -3.61 -7.27 2.48
N SER A 258 -4.15 -6.55 3.45
CA SER A 258 -5.45 -5.87 3.28
C SER A 258 -5.23 -4.38 3.03
N LEU A 259 -5.98 -3.87 2.05
CA LEU A 259 -6.02 -2.45 1.69
C LEU A 259 -7.24 -1.83 2.36
N LEU A 260 -7.03 -0.87 3.26
CA LEU A 260 -8.07 0.10 3.59
C LEU A 260 -7.89 1.31 2.67
N PRO A 261 -8.95 1.78 1.99
CA PRO A 261 -8.92 3.08 1.34
C PRO A 261 -8.94 4.15 2.43
N LEU A 262 -7.92 5.01 2.45
CA LEU A 262 -8.06 6.33 3.08
C LEU A 262 -8.68 7.25 2.04
N PHE A 263 -9.74 7.93 2.49
CA PHE A 263 -10.53 8.92 1.75
C PHE A 263 -9.68 9.96 1.03
#